data_AF-A0A1Q5XER4-F1
#
_entry.id   AF-A0A1Q5XER4-F1
#
_cell.length_a   1.000
_cell.length_b   1.000
_cell.length_c   1.000
_cell.angle_alpha   90.00
_cell.angle_beta   90.00
_cell.angle_gamma   90.00
#
_symmetry.space_group_name_H-M   'P 1'
#
loop_
_entity.id
_entity.type
_entity.pdbx_description
1 polymer ?
#
loop_
_entity_poly.entity_id
_entity_poly.type
_entity_poly.pdbx_seq_one_letter_code
_entity_poly.pdbx_strand_id
1 'polypeptide(L)'
;MTSESLVEKEWYKNLLGIVDDEILHLKNVNNEYLWDTLNKQSLNYIYKNCLQSPWLNQLSLAVLCATDHKLSPGSINTMMSTLNKRLMDIFEAFNLVKIEDLNYTHFHQYLSGEIYEDHTDRQRQALISYYKSFLFNVSKWLKNRIDINRQNYFSKFLFPEFPFDNRDYKARDLAVSSAQKKRKEMSSAVTPLLPNIRAQCHFRWNQIKRLREITNIHAMYNDSTLITRRELL
;
A
#
# COMPACT_ATOMS: atom_id res chain seq x y z
N MET A 1 1.31 2.44 -34.09
CA MET A 1 1.41 2.92 -32.70
C MET A 1 2.67 3.76 -32.63
N THR A 2 2.51 5.06 -32.51
CA THR A 2 3.61 6.03 -32.45
C THR A 2 4.50 5.71 -31.25
N SER A 3 5.76 5.38 -31.52
CA SER A 3 6.80 5.31 -30.50
C SER A 3 7.00 6.74 -29.98
N GLU A 4 6.26 7.12 -28.95
CA GLU A 4 6.63 8.29 -28.13
C GLU A 4 8.11 8.13 -27.79
N SER A 5 8.90 9.14 -28.15
CA SER A 5 10.32 9.12 -27.82
C SER A 5 10.42 9.09 -26.30
N LEU A 6 11.27 8.22 -25.75
CA LEU A 6 11.47 8.09 -24.31
C LEU A 6 11.74 9.45 -23.64
N VAL A 7 12.42 10.33 -24.39
CA VAL A 7 12.77 11.70 -24.04
C VAL A 7 11.56 12.61 -23.80
N GLU A 8 10.40 12.31 -24.36
CA GLU A 8 9.19 13.11 -24.17
C GLU A 8 8.45 12.78 -22.87
N LYS A 9 8.63 11.57 -22.34
CA LYS A 9 7.91 11.09 -21.16
C LYS A 9 8.27 11.90 -19.92
N GLU A 10 7.24 12.38 -19.21
CA GLU A 10 7.39 13.21 -18.01
C GLU A 10 8.24 12.51 -16.94
N TRP A 11 8.00 11.20 -16.73
CA TRP A 11 8.76 10.43 -15.74
C TRP A 11 10.22 10.25 -16.09
N TYR A 12 10.53 10.13 -17.38
CA TYR A 12 11.90 9.99 -17.82
C TYR A 12 12.67 11.27 -17.55
N LYS A 13 12.11 12.43 -17.91
CA LYS A 13 12.72 13.76 -17.64
C LYS A 13 12.98 14.00 -16.14
N ASN A 14 12.04 13.59 -15.29
CA ASN A 14 12.11 13.86 -13.85
C ASN A 14 13.06 12.91 -13.12
N LEU A 15 13.34 11.72 -13.65
CA LEU A 15 14.17 10.71 -13.00
C LEU A 15 15.55 10.55 -13.64
N LEU A 16 15.75 11.08 -14.85
CA LEU A 16 17.02 11.03 -15.58
C LEU A 16 18.15 11.65 -14.74
N GLY A 17 19.24 10.90 -14.57
CA GLY A 17 20.40 11.32 -13.77
C GLY A 17 20.21 11.22 -12.25
N ILE A 18 19.02 10.84 -11.78
CA ILE A 18 18.71 10.64 -10.35
C ILE A 18 18.56 9.13 -10.06
N VAL A 19 17.73 8.45 -10.86
CA VAL A 19 17.59 6.99 -10.83
C VAL A 19 18.58 6.38 -11.82
N ASP A 20 19.10 5.21 -11.46
CA ASP A 20 19.99 4.45 -12.32
C ASP A 20 19.39 4.17 -13.70
N ASP A 21 20.21 4.31 -14.74
CA ASP A 21 19.75 4.29 -16.13
C ASP A 21 19.15 2.94 -16.54
N GLU A 22 19.71 1.83 -16.04
CA GLU A 22 19.20 0.50 -16.36
C GLU A 22 17.84 0.25 -15.68
N ILE A 23 17.57 0.89 -14.53
CA ILE A 23 16.25 0.86 -13.87
C ILE A 23 15.23 1.70 -14.66
N LEU A 24 15.64 2.84 -15.22
CA LEU A 24 14.78 3.70 -16.06
C LEU A 24 14.32 2.98 -17.33
N HIS A 25 15.18 2.15 -17.90
CA HIS A 25 14.93 1.42 -19.13
C HIS A 25 14.28 0.04 -18.94
N LEU A 26 13.87 -0.33 -17.72
CA LEU A 26 13.19 -1.61 -17.47
C LEU A 26 11.85 -1.70 -18.21
N LYS A 27 11.64 -2.85 -18.86
CA LYS A 27 10.43 -3.17 -19.62
C LYS A 27 9.79 -4.47 -19.16
N ASN A 28 8.49 -4.59 -19.37
CA ASN A 28 7.74 -5.82 -19.15
C ASN A 28 7.91 -6.82 -20.32
N VAL A 29 7.25 -7.99 -20.23
CA VAL A 29 7.24 -9.01 -21.31
C VAL A 29 6.66 -8.47 -22.61
N ASN A 30 5.77 -7.48 -22.54
CA ASN A 30 5.14 -6.85 -23.71
C ASN A 30 6.02 -5.73 -24.32
N ASN A 31 7.25 -5.55 -23.85
CA ASN A 31 8.17 -4.50 -24.28
C ASN A 31 7.68 -3.06 -23.97
N GLU A 32 6.78 -2.92 -23.00
CA GLU A 32 6.32 -1.63 -22.47
C GLU A 32 7.19 -1.23 -21.27
N TYR A 33 7.51 0.05 -21.10
CA TYR A 33 8.27 0.52 -19.95
C TYR A 33 7.49 0.30 -18.65
N LEU A 34 8.14 -0.25 -17.63
CA LEU A 34 7.48 -0.51 -16.34
C LEU A 34 6.97 0.79 -15.69
N TRP A 35 7.68 1.89 -15.91
CA TRP A 35 7.28 3.22 -15.44
C TRP A 35 5.96 3.71 -16.05
N ASP A 36 5.62 3.32 -17.28
CA ASP A 36 4.34 3.67 -17.89
C ASP A 36 3.17 2.91 -17.24
N THR A 37 3.43 1.70 -16.73
CA THR A 37 2.44 0.87 -16.05
C THR A 37 2.26 1.23 -14.58
N LEU A 38 3.20 1.99 -14.02
CA LEU A 38 3.16 2.39 -12.62
C LEU A 38 2.00 3.36 -12.36
N ASN A 39 1.28 3.13 -11.27
CA ASN A 39 0.18 4.01 -10.90
C ASN A 39 0.68 5.43 -10.61
N LYS A 40 -0.04 6.45 -11.12
CA LYS A 40 0.30 7.87 -10.94
C LYS A 40 0.49 8.27 -9.47
N GLN A 41 -0.27 7.70 -8.53
CA GLN A 41 -0.11 8.00 -7.11
C GLN A 41 1.24 7.51 -6.58
N SER A 42 1.66 6.30 -6.98
CA SER A 42 2.96 5.75 -6.61
C SER A 42 4.10 6.60 -7.16
N LEU A 43 4.00 6.99 -8.43
CA LEU A 43 4.98 7.84 -9.09
C LEU A 43 5.08 9.23 -8.43
N ASN A 44 3.94 9.87 -8.16
CA ASN A 44 3.89 11.15 -7.45
C ASN A 44 4.50 11.08 -6.05
N TYR A 45 4.35 9.94 -5.36
CA TYR A 45 4.97 9.75 -4.06
C TYR A 45 6.50 9.70 -4.18
N ILE A 46 7.04 9.00 -5.18
CA ILE A 46 8.49 8.94 -5.44
C ILE A 46 9.04 10.35 -5.65
N TYR A 47 8.41 11.16 -6.51
CA TYR A 47 8.85 12.53 -6.77
C TYR A 47 8.87 13.40 -5.51
N LYS A 48 7.87 13.25 -4.65
CA LYS A 48 7.72 14.12 -3.48
C LYS A 48 8.59 13.70 -2.31
N ASN A 49 8.86 12.40 -2.14
CA ASN A 49 9.38 11.87 -0.87
C ASN A 49 10.64 11.02 -1.00
N CYS A 50 11.04 10.62 -2.21
CA CYS A 50 12.11 9.63 -2.37
C CYS A 50 13.32 10.14 -3.19
N LEU A 51 13.20 11.25 -3.93
CA LEU A 51 14.24 11.67 -4.89
C LEU A 51 15.63 11.88 -4.27
N GLN A 52 15.69 12.27 -3.01
CA GLN A 52 16.95 12.51 -2.29
C GLN A 52 17.31 11.36 -1.33
N SER A 53 16.54 10.28 -1.34
CA SER A 53 16.74 9.17 -0.42
C SER A 53 17.91 8.28 -0.89
N PRO A 54 18.82 7.86 0.01
CA PRO A 54 19.93 6.98 -0.33
C PRO A 54 19.51 5.62 -0.91
N TRP A 55 18.29 5.17 -0.61
CA TRP A 55 17.70 3.91 -1.09
C TRP A 55 16.76 4.08 -2.30
N LEU A 56 16.82 5.22 -3.00
CA LEU A 56 15.91 5.51 -4.12
C LEU A 56 15.92 4.39 -5.16
N ASN A 57 17.12 3.97 -5.62
CA ASN A 57 17.24 2.93 -6.65
C ASN A 57 16.64 1.58 -6.19
N GLN A 58 16.92 1.18 -4.95
CA GLN A 58 16.37 -0.03 -4.33
C GLN A 58 14.83 0.03 -4.28
N LEU A 59 14.29 1.17 -3.85
CA LEU A 59 12.85 1.38 -3.73
C LEU A 59 12.17 1.44 -5.10
N SER A 60 12.77 2.12 -6.07
CA SER A 60 12.30 2.19 -7.45
C SER A 60 12.23 0.79 -8.06
N LEU A 61 13.31 0.00 -7.98
CA LEU A 61 13.32 -1.37 -8.47
C LEU A 61 12.22 -2.22 -7.79
N ALA A 62 12.05 -2.08 -6.48
CA ALA A 62 11.03 -2.81 -5.74
C ALA A 62 9.59 -2.47 -6.16
N VAL A 63 9.31 -1.18 -6.39
CA VAL A 63 8.00 -0.69 -6.84
C VAL A 63 7.70 -1.14 -8.27
N LEU A 64 8.68 -1.10 -9.17
CA LEU A 64 8.52 -1.59 -10.55
C LEU A 64 8.29 -3.12 -10.58
N CYS A 65 9.06 -3.87 -9.79
CA CYS A 65 8.86 -5.31 -9.59
C CYS A 65 7.43 -5.61 -9.09
N ALA A 66 6.95 -4.89 -8.08
CA ALA A 66 5.59 -5.08 -7.55
C ALA A 66 4.51 -4.74 -8.60
N THR A 67 4.77 -3.73 -9.44
CA THR A 67 3.88 -3.32 -10.54
C THR A 67 3.81 -4.39 -11.63
N ASP A 68 4.95 -4.96 -12.03
CA ASP A 68 5.01 -6.06 -13.01
C ASP A 68 4.31 -7.33 -12.50
N HIS A 69 4.37 -7.57 -11.18
CA HIS A 69 3.58 -8.61 -10.51
C HIS A 69 2.09 -8.29 -10.36
N LYS A 70 1.62 -7.16 -10.91
CA LYS A 70 0.23 -6.70 -10.86
C LYS A 70 -0.31 -6.55 -9.43
N LEU A 71 0.56 -6.19 -8.49
CA LEU A 71 0.13 -5.88 -7.13
C LEU A 71 -0.77 -4.64 -7.16
N SER A 72 -1.79 -4.59 -6.29
CA SER A 72 -2.71 -3.46 -6.30
C SER A 72 -1.99 -2.15 -5.96
N PRO A 73 -2.38 -1.01 -6.57
CA PRO A 73 -1.75 0.28 -6.29
C PRO A 73 -1.77 0.65 -4.80
N GLY A 74 -2.85 0.32 -4.10
CA GLY A 74 -2.97 0.56 -2.66
C GLY A 74 -1.94 -0.21 -1.84
N SER A 75 -1.68 -1.47 -2.20
CA SER A 75 -0.65 -2.29 -1.55
C SER A 75 0.75 -1.75 -1.82
N ILE A 76 1.05 -1.37 -3.07
CA ILE A 76 2.33 -0.74 -3.45
C ILE A 76 2.54 0.54 -2.65
N ASN A 77 1.55 1.42 -2.61
CA ASN A 77 1.62 2.70 -1.90
C ASN A 77 1.81 2.52 -0.39
N THR A 78 1.07 1.58 0.22
CA THR A 78 1.20 1.30 1.66
C THR A 78 2.60 0.80 1.99
N MET A 79 3.11 -0.14 1.20
CA MET A 79 4.43 -0.73 1.39
C MET A 79 5.56 0.29 1.18
N MET A 80 5.52 1.01 0.06
CA MET A 80 6.50 2.05 -0.28
C MET A 80 6.51 3.17 0.76
N SER A 81 5.35 3.71 1.14
CA SER A 81 5.30 4.82 2.10
C SER A 81 5.74 4.41 3.50
N THR A 82 5.34 3.21 3.95
CA THR A 82 5.77 2.66 5.25
C THR A 82 7.28 2.48 5.26
N LEU A 83 7.85 1.86 4.23
CA LEU A 83 9.29 1.62 4.16
C LEU A 83 10.08 2.91 4.07
N ASN A 84 9.70 3.83 3.17
CA ASN A 84 10.41 5.10 3.01
C ASN A 84 10.45 5.87 4.33
N LYS A 85 9.30 6.02 4.99
CA LYS A 85 9.23 6.77 6.24
C LYS A 85 10.08 6.10 7.33
N ARG A 86 10.04 4.77 7.43
CA ARG A 86 10.75 4.03 8.50
C ARG A 86 12.25 3.94 8.25
N LEU A 87 12.67 3.88 6.98
CA LEU A 87 14.07 4.03 6.60
C LEU A 87 14.58 5.45 6.89
N MET A 88 13.80 6.50 6.60
CA MET A 88 14.14 7.87 6.99
C MET A 88 14.43 7.98 8.49
N ASP A 89 13.51 7.49 9.33
CA ASP A 89 13.69 7.55 10.78
C ASP A 89 14.99 6.86 11.23
N ILE A 90 15.28 5.67 10.71
CA ILE A 90 16.51 4.92 11.02
C ILE A 90 17.75 5.67 10.54
N PHE A 91 17.73 6.20 9.33
CA PHE A 91 18.87 6.94 8.77
C PHE A 91 19.14 8.23 9.55
N GLU A 92 18.08 8.93 9.96
CA GLU A 92 18.19 10.13 10.78
C GLU A 92 18.76 9.81 12.17
N ALA A 93 18.28 8.76 12.84
CA ALA A 93 18.75 8.39 14.18
C ALA A 93 20.25 8.00 14.21
N PHE A 94 20.75 7.40 13.13
CA PHE A 94 22.14 6.96 13.05
C PHE A 94 23.02 7.85 12.14
N ASN A 95 22.48 8.96 11.63
CA ASN A 95 23.15 9.84 10.67
C ASN A 95 23.75 9.08 9.46
N LEU A 96 23.01 8.11 8.93
CA LEU A 96 23.46 7.31 7.79
C LEU A 96 23.31 8.12 6.50
N VAL A 97 24.31 8.02 5.62
CA VAL A 97 24.32 8.75 4.34
C VAL A 97 24.07 7.81 3.18
N LYS A 98 24.54 6.56 3.26
CA LYS A 98 24.43 5.58 2.19
C LYS A 98 23.68 4.35 2.64
N ILE A 99 23.09 3.64 1.67
CA ILE A 99 22.33 2.42 1.95
C ILE A 99 23.25 1.27 2.40
N GLU A 100 24.52 1.29 2.01
CA GLU A 100 25.53 0.33 2.45
C GLU A 100 25.90 0.49 3.93
N ASP A 101 25.67 1.68 4.52
CA ASP A 101 25.92 1.93 5.94
C ASP A 101 24.85 1.27 6.82
N LEU A 102 23.70 0.92 6.25
CA LEU A 102 22.60 0.26 6.94
C LEU A 102 22.99 -1.17 7.31
N ASN A 103 22.93 -1.49 8.61
CA ASN A 103 23.26 -2.81 9.13
C ASN A 103 22.16 -3.37 10.06
N TYR A 104 22.37 -4.62 10.47
CA TYR A 104 21.45 -5.33 11.36
C TYR A 104 21.20 -4.60 12.69
N THR A 105 22.23 -4.02 13.30
CA THR A 105 22.13 -3.33 14.59
C THR A 105 21.14 -2.16 14.50
N HIS A 106 21.18 -1.38 13.43
CA HIS A 106 20.24 -0.28 13.24
C HIS A 106 18.78 -0.74 13.20
N PHE A 107 18.52 -1.85 12.49
CA PHE A 107 17.19 -2.48 12.49
C PHE A 107 16.82 -3.02 13.86
N HIS A 108 17.75 -3.69 14.53
CA HIS A 108 17.51 -4.26 15.85
C HIS A 108 17.08 -3.19 16.86
N GLN A 109 17.84 -2.09 16.95
CA GLN A 109 17.54 -0.99 17.88
C GLN A 109 16.21 -0.30 17.57
N TYR A 110 15.87 -0.15 16.27
CA TYR A 110 14.55 0.34 15.90
C TYR A 110 13.43 -0.64 16.26
N LEU A 111 13.62 -1.94 16.02
CA LEU A 111 12.59 -2.95 16.26
C LEU A 111 12.42 -3.30 17.74
N SER A 112 13.46 -3.17 18.55
CA SER A 112 13.43 -3.30 20.02
C SER A 112 12.80 -2.07 20.69
N GLY A 113 12.73 -0.95 19.97
CA GLY A 113 12.20 0.31 20.48
C GLY A 113 13.23 1.15 21.23
N GLU A 114 14.53 0.79 21.20
CA GLU A 114 15.61 1.62 21.74
C GLU A 114 15.70 2.99 21.07
N ILE A 115 15.27 3.08 19.81
CA ILE A 115 15.08 4.35 19.10
C ILE A 115 13.62 4.53 18.68
N TYR A 116 13.16 5.78 18.71
CA TYR A 116 11.77 6.18 18.47
C TYR A 116 10.78 5.39 19.32
N GLU A 117 10.91 5.44 20.65
CA GLU A 117 10.09 4.70 21.63
C GLU A 117 8.58 4.88 21.44
N ASP A 118 8.16 6.04 20.95
CA ASP A 118 6.77 6.42 20.68
C ASP A 118 6.12 5.68 19.51
N HIS A 119 6.93 5.06 18.64
CA HIS A 119 6.40 4.23 17.56
C HIS A 119 5.78 2.93 18.09
N THR A 120 4.61 2.63 17.55
CA THR A 120 3.83 1.44 17.90
C THR A 120 4.48 0.16 17.40
N ASP A 121 4.25 -0.95 18.11
CA ASP A 121 4.64 -2.29 17.67
C ASP A 121 4.12 -2.63 16.26
N ARG A 122 2.94 -2.11 15.90
CA ARG A 122 2.37 -2.27 14.56
C ARG A 122 3.25 -1.64 13.49
N GLN A 123 3.81 -0.44 13.74
CA GLN A 123 4.72 0.22 12.79
C GLN A 123 6.02 -0.57 12.65
N ARG A 124 6.57 -1.08 13.75
CA ARG A 124 7.77 -1.93 13.74
C ARG A 124 7.54 -3.23 12.98
N GLN A 125 6.42 -3.89 13.24
CA GLN A 125 6.03 -5.11 12.51
C GLN A 125 5.79 -4.84 11.02
N ALA A 126 5.23 -3.69 10.67
CA ALA A 126 5.01 -3.33 9.27
C ALA A 126 6.34 -3.14 8.52
N LEU A 127 7.31 -2.44 9.12
CA LEU A 127 8.66 -2.27 8.57
C LEU A 127 9.28 -3.63 8.22
N ILE A 128 9.39 -4.53 9.21
CA ILE A 128 10.09 -5.81 9.01
C ILE A 128 9.37 -6.71 7.98
N SER A 129 8.04 -6.72 8.02
CA SER A 129 7.23 -7.51 7.08
C SER A 129 7.39 -7.01 5.64
N TYR A 130 7.32 -5.70 5.44
CA TYR A 130 7.46 -5.10 4.11
C TYR A 130 8.89 -5.18 3.58
N TYR A 131 9.88 -4.98 4.44
CA TYR A 131 11.29 -5.06 4.06
C TYR A 131 11.62 -6.45 3.50
N LYS A 132 11.27 -7.50 4.26
CA LYS A 132 11.44 -8.89 3.82
C LYS A 132 10.65 -9.21 2.56
N SER A 133 9.40 -8.77 2.50
CA SER A 133 8.57 -9.01 1.32
C SER A 133 9.18 -8.39 0.07
N PHE A 134 9.71 -7.17 0.17
CA PHE A 134 10.41 -6.53 -0.94
C PHE A 134 11.68 -7.27 -1.31
N LEU A 135 12.56 -7.53 -0.35
CA LEU A 135 13.82 -8.21 -0.63
C LEU A 135 13.58 -9.56 -1.33
N PHE A 136 12.64 -10.36 -0.81
CA PHE A 136 12.29 -11.64 -1.40
C PHE A 136 11.69 -11.49 -2.80
N ASN A 137 10.70 -10.60 -2.98
CA ASN A 137 10.02 -10.44 -4.25
C ASN A 137 10.96 -9.92 -5.34
N VAL A 138 11.78 -8.92 -5.04
CA VAL A 138 12.76 -8.37 -6.01
C VAL A 138 13.80 -9.44 -6.35
N SER A 139 14.36 -10.12 -5.34
CA SER A 139 15.33 -11.20 -5.59
C SER A 139 14.77 -12.31 -6.48
N LYS A 140 13.52 -12.71 -6.24
CA LYS A 140 12.81 -13.70 -7.07
C LYS A 140 12.53 -13.18 -8.47
N TRP A 141 12.09 -11.93 -8.59
CA TRP A 141 11.81 -11.29 -9.86
C TRP A 141 13.07 -11.17 -10.72
N LEU A 142 14.20 -10.74 -10.15
CA LEU A 142 15.48 -10.68 -10.85
C LEU A 142 15.88 -12.04 -11.44
N LYS A 143 15.80 -13.11 -10.63
CA LYS A 143 16.11 -14.48 -11.09
C LYS A 143 15.24 -14.96 -12.24
N ASN A 144 13.97 -14.53 -12.26
CA ASN A 144 12.98 -15.03 -13.22
C ASN A 144 12.83 -14.16 -14.48
N ARG A 145 13.11 -12.85 -14.38
CA ARG A 145 12.77 -11.87 -15.41
C ARG A 145 13.97 -11.17 -16.03
N ILE A 146 15.11 -11.18 -15.36
CA ILE A 146 16.33 -10.54 -15.85
C ILE A 146 17.30 -11.62 -16.35
N ASP A 147 17.92 -11.35 -17.50
CA ASP A 147 18.96 -12.21 -18.07
C ASP A 147 20.13 -12.39 -17.11
N ILE A 148 20.70 -13.59 -17.08
CA ILE A 148 21.77 -13.97 -16.15
C ILE A 148 22.95 -12.98 -16.17
N ASN A 149 23.28 -12.41 -17.33
CA ASN A 149 24.39 -11.46 -17.47
C ASN A 149 24.10 -10.11 -16.80
N ARG A 150 22.82 -9.72 -16.72
CA ARG A 150 22.35 -8.48 -16.08
C ARG A 150 21.95 -8.67 -14.61
N GLN A 151 21.72 -9.90 -14.15
CA GLN A 151 21.34 -10.16 -12.76
C GLN A 151 22.39 -9.63 -11.76
N ASN A 152 23.67 -9.78 -12.06
CA ASN A 152 24.76 -9.26 -11.20
C ASN A 152 24.72 -7.73 -11.08
N TYR A 153 24.34 -7.05 -12.16
CA TYR A 153 24.21 -5.60 -12.16
C TYR A 153 23.06 -5.15 -11.25
N PHE A 154 21.86 -5.71 -11.44
CA PHE A 154 20.69 -5.34 -10.65
C PHE A 154 20.75 -5.80 -9.20
N SER A 155 21.56 -6.82 -8.88
CA SER A 155 21.72 -7.30 -7.50
C SER A 155 22.29 -6.23 -6.56
N LYS A 156 22.99 -5.21 -7.08
CA LYS A 156 23.48 -4.06 -6.31
C LYS A 156 22.34 -3.18 -5.78
N PHE A 157 21.18 -3.22 -6.41
CA PHE A 157 19.98 -2.48 -6.01
C PHE A 157 19.03 -3.34 -5.17
N LEU A 158 19.48 -4.49 -4.65
CA LEU A 158 18.75 -5.17 -3.60
C LEU A 158 18.96 -4.44 -2.28
N PHE A 159 17.93 -4.44 -1.45
CA PHE A 159 18.09 -4.06 -0.05
C PHE A 159 19.08 -5.02 0.63
N PRO A 160 19.89 -4.54 1.59
CA PRO A 160 20.78 -5.41 2.36
C PRO A 160 20.01 -6.56 3.03
N GLU A 161 20.51 -7.78 2.93
CA GLU A 161 19.91 -8.93 3.60
C GLU A 161 20.37 -9.01 5.05
N PHE A 162 19.43 -9.22 5.97
CA PHE A 162 19.70 -9.27 7.41
C PHE A 162 19.15 -10.57 8.03
N PRO A 163 19.86 -11.15 9.01
CA PRO A 163 19.52 -12.45 9.59
C PRO A 163 18.45 -12.33 10.70
N PHE A 164 17.42 -11.51 10.52
CA PHE A 164 16.28 -11.48 11.44
C PHE A 164 15.11 -12.29 10.88
N ASP A 165 14.32 -12.92 11.75
CA ASP A 165 12.95 -13.39 11.51
C ASP A 165 11.93 -12.41 12.10
N ASN A 166 10.74 -12.36 11.51
CA ASN A 166 9.58 -11.72 12.12
C ASN A 166 9.24 -12.31 13.51
N ARG A 167 9.75 -13.51 13.82
CA ARG A 167 9.62 -14.18 15.11
C ARG A 167 10.63 -13.71 16.16
N ASP A 168 11.72 -13.07 15.73
CA ASP A 168 12.79 -12.65 16.65
C ASP A 168 12.39 -11.43 17.48
N TYR A 169 11.31 -10.75 17.08
CA TYR A 169 10.83 -9.54 17.73
C TYR A 169 9.43 -9.74 18.31
N LYS A 170 9.29 -9.43 19.60
CA LYS A 170 8.00 -9.37 20.30
C LYS A 170 7.03 -8.37 19.67
N ALA A 171 7.51 -7.45 18.84
CA ALA A 171 6.69 -6.47 18.12
C ALA A 171 5.51 -7.14 17.39
N ARG A 172 5.67 -8.34 16.82
CA ARG A 172 4.55 -9.06 16.22
C ARG A 172 3.48 -9.43 17.24
N ASP A 173 3.88 -10.09 18.31
CA ASP A 173 2.96 -10.61 19.33
C ASP A 173 2.29 -9.46 20.09
N LEU A 174 3.03 -8.40 20.37
CA LEU A 174 2.53 -7.17 20.97
C LEU A 174 1.56 -6.43 20.02
N ALA A 175 1.87 -6.34 18.71
CA ALA A 175 0.95 -5.75 17.74
C ALA A 175 -0.35 -6.55 17.60
N VAL A 176 -0.28 -7.89 17.62
CA VAL A 176 -1.47 -8.75 17.54
C VAL A 176 -2.30 -8.66 18.82
N SER A 177 -1.67 -8.78 19.99
CA SER A 177 -2.36 -8.72 21.28
C SER A 177 -2.97 -7.35 21.55
N SER A 178 -2.27 -6.26 21.25
CA SER A 178 -2.82 -4.89 21.36
C SER A 178 -4.01 -4.67 20.42
N ALA A 179 -3.95 -5.15 19.17
CA ALA A 179 -5.07 -5.08 18.25
C ALA A 179 -6.27 -5.89 18.73
N GLN A 180 -6.05 -7.09 19.27
CA GLN A 180 -7.11 -7.92 19.87
C GLN A 180 -7.72 -7.25 21.10
N LYS A 181 -6.90 -6.73 22.01
CA LYS A 181 -7.33 -6.01 23.21
C LYS A 181 -8.17 -4.78 22.84
N LYS A 182 -7.69 -3.95 21.91
CA LYS A 182 -8.42 -2.76 21.42
C LYS A 182 -9.76 -3.13 20.78
N ARG A 183 -9.82 -4.19 19.96
CA ARG A 183 -11.08 -4.69 19.39
C ARG A 183 -12.03 -5.15 20.49
N LYS A 184 -11.54 -5.90 21.48
CA LYS A 184 -12.33 -6.33 22.63
C LYS A 184 -12.89 -5.15 23.41
N GLU A 185 -12.06 -4.15 23.74
CA GLU A 185 -12.49 -2.94 24.45
C GLU A 185 -13.55 -2.15 23.66
N MET A 186 -13.32 -1.90 22.37
CA MET A 186 -14.30 -1.22 21.51
C MET A 186 -15.61 -1.99 21.42
N SER A 187 -15.56 -3.32 21.22
CA SER A 187 -16.76 -4.15 21.20
C SER A 187 -17.46 -4.18 22.54
N SER A 188 -16.74 -4.29 23.66
CA SER A 188 -17.30 -4.26 25.01
C SER A 188 -17.95 -2.92 25.35
N ALA A 189 -17.44 -1.80 24.84
CA ALA A 189 -18.07 -0.49 25.02
C ALA A 189 -19.42 -0.38 24.28
N VAL A 190 -19.54 -0.99 23.10
CA VAL A 190 -20.77 -0.92 22.29
C VAL A 190 -21.78 -2.01 22.66
N THR A 191 -21.32 -3.17 23.14
CA THR A 191 -22.17 -4.35 23.39
C THR A 191 -23.39 -4.07 24.28
N PRO A 192 -23.27 -3.33 25.41
CA PRO A 192 -24.42 -2.99 26.24
C PRO A 192 -25.48 -2.14 25.51
N LEU A 193 -25.06 -1.37 24.51
CA LEU A 193 -25.93 -0.48 23.73
C LEU A 193 -26.58 -1.18 22.53
N LEU A 194 -26.10 -2.37 22.13
CA LEU A 194 -26.61 -3.10 20.97
C LEU A 194 -28.12 -3.38 21.02
N PRO A 195 -28.74 -3.75 22.15
CA PRO A 195 -30.19 -3.94 22.21
C PRO A 195 -30.96 -2.65 21.84
N ASN A 196 -30.50 -1.50 22.34
CA ASN A 196 -31.13 -0.21 22.07
C ASN A 196 -30.92 0.21 20.60
N ILE A 197 -29.68 0.08 20.09
CA ILE A 197 -29.36 0.34 18.69
C ILE A 197 -30.24 -0.52 17.77
N ARG A 198 -30.38 -1.82 18.05
CA ARG A 198 -31.25 -2.73 17.28
C ARG A 198 -32.72 -2.30 17.33
N ALA A 199 -33.23 -1.95 18.52
CA ALA A 199 -34.60 -1.47 18.67
C ALA A 199 -34.87 -0.21 17.83
N GLN A 200 -33.96 0.78 17.87
CA GLN A 200 -34.07 2.00 17.07
C GLN A 200 -33.95 1.73 15.56
N CYS A 201 -33.03 0.87 15.14
CA CYS A 201 -32.90 0.46 13.74
C CYS A 201 -34.18 -0.23 13.23
N HIS A 202 -34.74 -1.16 14.00
CA HIS A 202 -36.01 -1.80 13.66
C HIS A 202 -37.16 -0.80 13.56
N PHE A 203 -37.25 0.14 14.51
CA PHE A 203 -38.28 1.17 14.49
C PHE A 203 -38.17 2.04 13.22
N ARG A 204 -36.97 2.55 12.90
CA ARG A 204 -36.71 3.36 11.69
C ARG A 204 -37.00 2.57 10.41
N TRP A 205 -36.59 1.31 10.35
CA TRP A 205 -36.88 0.44 9.20
C TRP A 205 -38.38 0.24 9.00
N ASN A 206 -39.13 0.00 10.08
CA ASN A 206 -40.58 -0.14 10.01
C ASN A 206 -41.27 1.13 9.53
N GLN A 207 -40.77 2.32 9.91
CA GLN A 207 -41.28 3.59 9.38
C GLN A 207 -41.04 3.71 7.87
N ILE A 208 -39.82 3.44 7.40
CA ILE A 208 -39.49 3.46 5.97
C ILE A 208 -40.34 2.46 5.19
N LYS A 209 -40.52 1.25 5.73
CA LYS A 209 -41.34 0.20 5.12
C LYS A 209 -42.78 0.66 4.93
N ARG A 210 -43.40 1.22 5.97
CA ARG A 210 -44.78 1.77 5.90
C ARG A 210 -44.91 2.88 4.87
N LEU A 211 -43.93 3.80 4.80
CA LEU A 211 -43.94 4.88 3.80
C LEU A 211 -43.90 4.31 2.38
N ARG A 212 -43.05 3.30 2.13
CA ARG A 212 -42.97 2.64 0.82
C ARG A 212 -44.28 1.93 0.44
N GLU A 213 -44.92 1.27 1.40
CA GLU A 213 -46.22 0.62 1.18
C GLU A 213 -47.28 1.66 0.78
N ILE A 214 -47.36 2.80 1.49
CA ILE A 214 -48.29 3.89 1.18
C ILE A 214 -48.02 4.48 -0.21
N THR A 215 -46.75 4.77 -0.54
CA THR A 215 -46.41 5.34 -1.86
C THR A 215 -46.75 4.38 -3.00
N ASN A 216 -46.53 3.07 -2.79
CA ASN A 216 -46.86 2.06 -3.80
C ASN A 216 -48.38 1.92 -3.98
N ILE A 217 -49.16 1.94 -2.88
CA ILE A 217 -50.62 1.95 -2.95
C ILE A 217 -51.11 3.20 -3.69
N HIS A 218 -50.58 4.38 -3.38
CA HIS A 218 -50.95 5.61 -4.08
C HIS A 218 -50.60 5.58 -5.58
N ALA A 219 -49.45 5.00 -5.96
CA ALA A 219 -49.09 4.83 -7.35
C ALA A 219 -50.08 3.91 -8.10
N MET A 220 -50.49 2.79 -7.47
CA MET A 220 -51.49 1.88 -8.04
C MET A 220 -52.89 2.50 -8.17
N TYR A 221 -53.31 3.34 -7.22
CA TYR A 221 -54.57 4.08 -7.31
C TYR A 221 -54.54 5.17 -8.39
N ASN A 222 -53.42 5.88 -8.57
CA ASN A 222 -53.29 6.90 -9.61
C ASN A 222 -53.29 6.27 -11.03
N ASP A 223 -52.65 5.11 -11.22
CA ASP A 223 -52.66 4.38 -12.49
C ASP A 223 -54.06 3.82 -12.83
N SER A 224 -54.81 3.32 -11.84
CA SER A 224 -56.17 2.82 -12.07
C SER A 224 -57.17 3.94 -12.39
N THR A 225 -57.04 5.12 -11.79
CA THR A 225 -57.87 6.29 -12.18
C THR A 225 -57.57 6.84 -13.57
N LEU A 226 -56.37 6.63 -14.11
CA LEU A 226 -56.03 7.00 -15.49
C LEU A 226 -56.64 6.05 -16.52
N ILE A 227 -56.82 4.77 -16.17
CA ILE A 227 -57.48 3.76 -17.02
C ILE A 227 -58.98 4.06 -17.13
N THR A 228 -59.67 4.34 -16.02
CA THR A 228 -61.13 4.62 -16.04
C THR A 228 -61.48 5.93 -16.76
N ARG A 229 -60.57 6.92 -16.79
CA ARG A 229 -60.78 8.17 -17.53
C ARG A 229 -60.55 8.04 -19.04
N ARG A 230 -59.82 7.03 -19.50
CA ARG A 230 -59.62 6.75 -20.94
C ARG A 230 -60.77 5.99 -21.58
N GLU A 231 -61.63 5.35 -20.79
CA GLU A 231 -62.82 4.61 -21.28
C GLU A 231 -64.11 5.48 -21.32
N LEU A 232 -64.02 6.74 -20.90
CA LEU A 232 -65.14 7.69 -20.86
C LEU A 232 -64.98 8.90 -21.81
N LEU A 233 -64.07 8.80 -22.79
CA LEU A 233 -63.91 9.73 -23.91
C LEU A 233 -63.96 8.95 -25.22
#